data_AF-K9PDI0-F1
#
_entry.id   AF-K9PDI0-F1
#
_cell.length_a   1.000
_cell.length_b   1.000
_cell.length_c   1.000
_cell.angle_alpha   90.00
_cell.angle_beta   90.00
_cell.angle_gamma   90.00
#
_symmetry.space_group_name_H-M   'P 1'
#
loop_
_entity.id
_entity.type
_entity.pdbx_description
1 polymer ?
#
loop_
_entity_poly.entity_id
_entity_poly.type
_entity_poly.pdbx_seq_one_letter_code
_entity_poly.pdbx_strand_id
1 'polypeptide(L)'
;MNDQVSKLQCHRRFLWVGIGCQRGTSWQLMARAIQQVFLEHRLEESAIAGIATIDTKASEVGLVALCRLRHWPLKIFPAETLYTVSVPNPSQITAQVMGTPSVAEAAALCASLNLSHTKTSHLCAGVPSLEKSSAQRREGVNPVLLVPKQIFRLKGEPGTVTIAVAQVDILINHSQEIINHTRNDRQHN
;
A
#
# COMPACT_ATOMS: atom_id res chain seq x y z
N MET A 1 -35.62 21.58 -10.44
CA MET A 1 -35.95 20.17 -10.70
C MET A 1 -34.77 19.51 -11.38
N ASN A 2 -34.06 18.59 -10.77
CA ASN A 2 -33.44 18.59 -9.45
C ASN A 2 -32.20 17.73 -9.66
N ASP A 3 -31.12 18.13 -9.01
CA ASP A 3 -30.06 17.27 -8.52
C ASP A 3 -29.31 16.43 -9.56
N GLN A 4 -28.34 17.12 -10.15
CA GLN A 4 -26.97 16.62 -10.27
C GLN A 4 -26.61 15.74 -9.07
N VAL A 5 -26.80 14.43 -9.21
CA VAL A 5 -26.09 13.46 -8.37
C VAL A 5 -24.63 13.53 -8.81
N SER A 6 -23.93 14.55 -8.30
CA SER A 6 -22.48 14.60 -8.32
C SER A 6 -21.97 13.33 -7.66
N LYS A 7 -21.58 12.37 -8.50
CA LYS A 7 -20.76 11.22 -8.12
C LYS A 7 -19.62 11.76 -7.28
N LEU A 8 -19.72 11.63 -5.96
CA LEU A 8 -18.58 11.66 -5.06
C LEU A 8 -17.77 10.40 -5.37
N GLN A 9 -17.03 10.41 -6.48
CA GLN A 9 -15.89 9.54 -6.71
C GLN A 9 -14.80 10.00 -5.74
N CYS A 10 -15.00 9.66 -4.47
CA CYS A 10 -13.94 9.60 -3.49
C CYS A 10 -12.90 8.65 -4.09
N HIS A 11 -11.82 9.22 -4.64
CA HIS A 11 -10.65 8.50 -5.10
C HIS A 11 -10.01 7.87 -3.88
N ARG A 12 -10.57 6.74 -3.50
CA ARG A 12 -10.15 6.05 -2.32
C ARG A 12 -8.76 5.53 -2.62
N ARG A 13 -7.76 6.08 -1.95
CA ARG A 13 -6.40 5.56 -2.02
C ARG A 13 -6.34 4.32 -1.15
N PHE A 14 -6.37 3.14 -1.77
CA PHE A 14 -6.45 1.86 -1.07
C PHE A 14 -5.43 0.82 -1.58
N LEU A 15 -4.54 1.19 -2.50
CA LEU A 15 -3.51 0.30 -3.04
C LEU A 15 -2.14 0.63 -2.45
N TRP A 16 -1.47 -0.37 -1.88
CA TRP A 16 -0.06 -0.28 -1.49
C TRP A 16 0.81 -1.00 -2.50
N VAL A 17 1.82 -0.29 -3.01
CA VAL A 17 2.79 -0.85 -3.94
C VAL A 17 4.05 -1.22 -3.16
N GLY A 18 4.35 -2.50 -3.09
CA GLY A 18 5.59 -3.01 -2.51
C GLY A 18 6.71 -3.01 -3.53
N ILE A 19 7.87 -2.46 -3.16
CA ILE A 19 9.04 -2.33 -4.04
C ILE A 19 10.26 -3.01 -3.43
N GLY A 20 10.84 -3.94 -4.17
CA GLY A 20 12.24 -4.37 -4.01
C GLY A 20 13.06 -3.91 -5.19
N CYS A 21 14.33 -3.55 -5.01
CA CYS A 21 15.18 -3.14 -6.12
C CYS A 21 16.66 -3.44 -5.87
N GLN A 22 17.44 -3.51 -6.96
CA GLN A 22 18.89 -3.44 -6.89
C GLN A 22 19.35 -2.05 -6.42
N ARG A 23 20.59 -1.96 -5.92
CA ARG A 23 21.20 -0.68 -5.57
C ARG A 23 21.34 0.17 -6.84
N GLY A 24 20.99 1.45 -6.75
CA GLY A 24 21.14 2.38 -7.88
C GLY A 24 20.11 2.19 -9.01
N THR A 25 19.06 1.39 -8.80
CA THR A 25 17.92 1.33 -9.73
C THR A 25 17.31 2.73 -9.89
N SER A 26 17.08 3.15 -11.14
CA SER A 26 16.57 4.49 -11.42
C SER A 26 15.09 4.67 -11.06
N TRP A 27 14.70 5.89 -10.74
CA TRP A 27 13.30 6.21 -10.45
C TRP A 27 12.43 6.06 -11.72
N GLN A 28 13.00 6.29 -12.90
CA GLN A 28 12.33 6.14 -14.20
C GLN A 28 11.93 4.69 -14.44
N LEU A 29 12.83 3.73 -14.20
CA LEU A 29 12.52 2.30 -14.28
C LEU A 29 11.41 1.94 -13.29
N MET A 30 11.48 2.41 -12.05
CA MET A 30 10.43 2.16 -11.06
C MET A 30 9.07 2.73 -11.49
N ALA A 31 9.04 3.98 -11.97
CA ALA A 31 7.82 4.63 -12.44
C ALA A 31 7.20 3.87 -13.63
N ARG A 32 8.02 3.45 -14.59
CA ARG A 32 7.55 2.66 -15.75
C ARG A 32 7.05 1.28 -15.35
N ALA A 33 7.73 0.61 -14.42
CA ALA A 33 7.28 -0.67 -13.89
C ALA A 33 5.91 -0.55 -13.20
N ILE A 34 5.70 0.49 -12.38
CA ILE A 34 4.40 0.75 -11.76
C ILE A 34 3.33 1.01 -12.82
N GLN A 35 3.60 1.91 -13.76
CA GLN A 35 2.67 2.22 -14.85
C GLN A 35 2.26 0.95 -15.63
N GLN A 36 3.23 0.11 -15.96
CA GLN A 36 2.99 -1.14 -16.69
C GLN A 36 2.14 -2.11 -15.86
N VAL A 37 2.49 -2.35 -14.59
CA VAL A 37 1.70 -3.21 -13.69
C VAL A 37 0.27 -2.71 -13.58
N PHE A 38 0.08 -1.40 -13.40
CA PHE A 38 -1.26 -0.84 -13.22
C PHE A 38 -2.08 -0.95 -14.50
N LEU A 39 -1.48 -0.68 -15.66
CA LEU A 39 -2.14 -0.84 -16.96
C LEU A 39 -2.56 -2.31 -17.22
N GLU A 40 -1.64 -3.26 -17.04
CA GLU A 40 -1.88 -4.69 -17.28
C GLU A 40 -2.98 -5.26 -16.38
N HIS A 41 -3.04 -4.80 -15.12
CA HIS A 41 -4.01 -5.26 -14.13
C HIS A 41 -5.26 -4.39 -14.03
N ARG A 42 -5.43 -3.41 -14.93
CA ARG A 42 -6.56 -2.47 -14.96
C ARG A 42 -6.77 -1.74 -13.63
N LEU A 43 -5.68 -1.35 -13.00
CA LEU A 43 -5.64 -0.58 -11.77
C LEU A 43 -5.38 0.90 -12.07
N GLU A 44 -5.93 1.78 -11.24
CA GLU A 44 -5.75 3.23 -11.36
C GLU A 44 -4.60 3.70 -10.46
N GLU A 45 -3.59 4.38 -11.01
CA GLU A 45 -2.48 4.94 -10.20
C GLU A 45 -2.99 5.95 -9.15
N SER A 46 -4.13 6.58 -9.40
CA SER A 46 -4.81 7.49 -8.46
C SER A 46 -5.29 6.79 -7.18
N ALA A 47 -5.44 5.46 -7.19
CA ALA A 47 -5.79 4.65 -6.04
C ALA A 47 -4.57 4.24 -5.18
N ILE A 48 -3.34 4.62 -5.56
CA ILE A 48 -2.14 4.36 -4.77
C ILE A 48 -2.18 5.15 -3.46
N ALA A 49 -2.20 4.44 -2.34
CA ALA A 49 -2.07 4.96 -0.99
C ALA A 49 -0.63 5.29 -0.62
N GLY A 50 0.33 4.55 -1.19
CA GLY A 50 1.74 4.80 -1.03
C GLY A 50 2.59 3.61 -1.46
N ILE A 51 3.89 3.76 -1.22
CA ILE A 51 4.93 2.77 -1.51
C ILE A 51 5.39 2.11 -0.21
N ALA A 52 5.73 0.84 -0.28
CA ALA A 52 6.25 0.07 0.85
C ALA A 52 7.54 -0.66 0.49
N THR A 53 8.51 -0.72 1.40
CA THR A 53 9.77 -1.44 1.19
C THR A 53 10.42 -1.90 2.50
N ILE A 54 11.57 -2.55 2.39
CA ILE A 54 12.43 -2.95 3.51
C ILE A 54 13.36 -1.80 3.95
N ASP A 55 13.73 -1.75 5.23
CA ASP A 55 14.62 -0.74 5.82
C ASP A 55 15.95 -0.51 5.09
N THR A 56 16.61 -1.58 4.64
CA THR A 56 17.84 -1.51 3.84
C THR A 56 17.67 -0.77 2.51
N LYS A 57 16.43 -0.49 2.10
CA LYS A 57 16.05 0.22 0.87
C LYS A 57 15.45 1.60 1.10
N ALA A 58 15.25 2.00 2.35
CA ALA A 58 14.64 3.29 2.71
C ALA A 58 15.34 4.51 2.10
N SER A 59 16.65 4.42 1.88
CA SER A 59 17.49 5.51 1.37
C SER A 59 17.96 5.29 -0.08
N GLU A 60 17.38 4.33 -0.81
CA GLU A 60 17.72 4.15 -2.23
C GLU A 60 17.29 5.38 -3.04
N VAL A 61 18.25 6.01 -3.73
CA VAL A 61 18.07 7.32 -4.37
C VAL A 61 16.89 7.31 -5.35
N GLY A 62 16.77 6.27 -6.18
CA GLY A 62 15.66 6.15 -7.13
C GLY A 62 14.30 6.03 -6.44
N LEU A 63 14.22 5.29 -5.34
CA LEU A 63 12.97 5.10 -4.60
C LEU A 63 12.53 6.39 -3.90
N VAL A 64 13.46 7.07 -3.23
CA VAL A 64 13.19 8.34 -2.55
C VAL A 64 12.80 9.41 -3.57
N ALA A 65 13.49 9.48 -4.72
CA ALA A 65 13.16 10.40 -5.80
C ALA A 65 11.75 10.15 -6.35
N LEU A 66 11.39 8.90 -6.62
CA LEU A 66 10.05 8.52 -7.08
C LEU A 66 8.97 8.96 -6.09
N CYS A 67 9.14 8.64 -4.80
CA CYS A 67 8.15 8.97 -3.78
C CYS A 67 7.96 10.49 -3.64
N ARG A 68 9.05 11.26 -3.72
CA ARG A 68 9.00 12.73 -3.71
C ARG A 68 8.28 13.29 -4.93
N LEU A 69 8.62 12.82 -6.13
CA LEU A 69 8.04 13.29 -7.39
C LEU A 69 6.53 13.02 -7.47
N ARG A 70 6.09 11.89 -6.91
CA ARG A 70 4.68 11.47 -6.93
C ARG A 70 3.89 11.87 -5.68
N HIS A 71 4.55 12.48 -4.68
CA HIS A 71 3.99 12.74 -3.36
C HIS A 71 3.37 11.48 -2.71
N TRP A 72 3.97 10.32 -2.95
CA TRP A 72 3.53 9.06 -2.35
C TRP A 72 4.22 8.84 -1.01
N PRO A 73 3.46 8.55 0.07
CA PRO A 73 4.03 8.12 1.34
C PRO A 73 4.91 6.88 1.15
N LEU A 74 6.02 6.81 1.87
CA LEU A 74 6.90 5.63 1.91
C LEU A 74 6.78 4.97 3.29
N LYS A 75 6.25 3.74 3.34
CA LYS A 75 6.30 2.87 4.51
C LYS A 75 7.54 1.98 4.43
N ILE A 76 8.21 1.84 5.56
CA ILE A 76 9.45 1.08 5.70
C ILE A 76 9.21 -0.01 6.73
N PHE A 77 9.67 -1.23 6.46
CA PHE A 77 9.53 -2.34 7.39
C PHE A 77 10.89 -2.99 7.61
N PRO A 78 11.21 -3.41 8.85
CA PRO A 78 12.41 -4.16 9.09
C PRO A 78 12.25 -5.61 8.59
N ALA A 79 13.37 -6.27 8.29
CA ALA A 79 13.41 -7.61 7.69
C ALA A 79 12.58 -8.62 8.49
N GLU A 80 12.69 -8.60 9.82
CA GLU A 80 11.98 -9.50 10.73
C GLU A 80 10.46 -9.36 10.62
N THR A 81 9.94 -8.15 10.42
CA THR A 81 8.51 -7.94 10.20
C THR A 81 8.09 -8.57 8.88
N LEU A 82 8.84 -8.32 7.81
CA LEU A 82 8.56 -8.87 6.49
C LEU A 82 8.73 -10.38 6.42
N TYR A 83 9.57 -10.99 7.27
CA TYR A 83 9.76 -12.43 7.34
C TYR A 83 8.50 -13.16 7.84
N THR A 84 7.72 -12.52 8.72
CA THR A 84 6.49 -13.13 9.27
C THR A 84 5.32 -13.17 8.28
N VAL A 85 5.46 -12.53 7.11
CA VAL A 85 4.39 -12.44 6.12
C VAL A 85 4.43 -13.66 5.20
N SER A 86 3.34 -14.42 5.17
CA SER A 86 3.14 -15.43 4.13
C SER A 86 2.97 -14.76 2.77
N VAL A 87 3.80 -15.16 1.81
CA VAL A 87 3.82 -14.60 0.45
C VAL A 87 3.68 -15.72 -0.58
N PRO A 88 3.02 -15.48 -1.73
CA PRO A 88 2.80 -16.54 -2.72
C PRO A 88 4.07 -16.93 -3.48
N ASN A 89 5.07 -16.03 -3.58
CA ASN A 89 6.29 -16.29 -4.33
C ASN A 89 7.54 -16.07 -3.46
N PRO A 90 7.84 -16.95 -2.50
CA PRO A 90 9.05 -16.84 -1.69
C PRO A 90 10.33 -17.03 -2.53
N SER A 91 11.44 -16.44 -2.10
CA SER A 91 12.77 -16.60 -2.71
C SER A 91 13.79 -16.91 -1.63
N GLN A 92 14.42 -18.09 -1.72
CA GLN A 92 15.45 -18.52 -0.76
C GLN A 92 16.68 -17.59 -0.78
N ILE A 93 17.11 -17.15 -1.96
CA ILE A 93 18.21 -16.19 -2.10
C ILE A 93 17.84 -14.85 -1.44
N THR A 94 16.63 -14.36 -1.66
CA THR A 94 16.16 -13.13 -1.02
C THR A 94 16.10 -13.29 0.50
N ALA A 95 15.62 -14.44 1.00
CA ALA A 95 15.60 -14.73 2.43
C ALA A 95 17.00 -14.71 3.05
N GLN A 96 17.99 -15.27 2.36
CA GLN A 96 19.39 -15.27 2.83
C GLN A 96 20.02 -13.88 2.81
N VAL A 97 19.76 -13.07 1.77
CA VAL A 97 20.41 -11.77 1.57
C VAL A 97 19.71 -10.64 2.34
N MET A 98 18.38 -10.67 2.39
CA MET A 98 17.54 -9.58 2.90
C MET A 98 16.78 -9.94 4.18
N GLY A 99 16.87 -11.18 4.66
CA GLY A 99 16.15 -11.62 5.86
C GLY A 99 14.63 -11.74 5.67
N THR A 100 14.12 -11.71 4.43
CA THR A 100 12.69 -11.90 4.11
C THR A 100 12.53 -12.72 2.82
N PRO A 101 11.53 -13.61 2.72
CA PRO A 101 11.31 -14.40 1.51
C PRO A 101 10.89 -13.57 0.30
N SER A 102 10.33 -12.37 0.49
CA SER A 102 9.93 -11.48 -0.61
C SER A 102 9.77 -10.04 -0.11
N VAL A 103 10.66 -9.13 -0.51
CA VAL A 103 10.56 -7.72 -0.12
C VAL A 103 9.27 -7.08 -0.65
N ALA A 104 9.00 -7.22 -1.95
CA ALA A 104 7.87 -6.52 -2.59
C ALA A 104 6.51 -7.01 -2.05
N GLU A 105 6.27 -8.32 -2.02
CA GLU A 105 4.97 -8.86 -1.60
C GLU A 105 4.73 -8.64 -0.11
N ALA A 106 5.72 -8.95 0.73
CA ALA A 106 5.58 -8.79 2.18
C ALA A 106 5.37 -7.32 2.55
N ALA A 107 6.11 -6.40 1.94
CA ALA A 107 5.95 -4.97 2.22
C ALA A 107 4.59 -4.43 1.78
N ALA A 108 4.08 -4.84 0.60
CA ALA A 108 2.75 -4.45 0.14
C ALA A 108 1.66 -4.91 1.13
N LEU A 109 1.72 -6.18 1.54
CA LEU A 109 0.77 -6.80 2.47
C LEU A 109 0.84 -6.18 3.88
N CYS A 110 2.05 -5.97 4.41
CA CYS A 110 2.23 -5.29 5.71
C CYS A 110 1.63 -3.88 5.69
N ALA A 111 1.87 -3.15 4.60
CA ALA A 111 1.37 -1.80 4.45
C ALA A 111 -0.15 -1.71 4.34
N SER A 112 -0.78 -2.70 3.69
CA SER A 112 -2.23 -2.75 3.53
C SER A 112 -2.99 -3.14 4.81
N LEU A 113 -2.33 -3.82 5.74
CA LEU A 113 -2.88 -4.16 7.06
C LEU A 113 -2.85 -3.03 8.10
N ASN A 114 -2.27 -1.86 7.76
CA ASN A 114 -1.96 -0.81 8.74
C ASN A 114 -1.21 -1.33 9.98
N LEU A 115 -0.33 -2.33 9.79
CA LEU A 115 0.56 -2.80 10.86
C LEU A 115 1.45 -1.63 11.29
N SER A 116 1.10 -1.01 12.43
CA SER A 116 1.72 0.18 12.96
C SER A 116 2.98 -0.19 13.74
N HIS A 117 4.05 -0.57 13.07
CA HIS A 117 5.40 -0.59 13.65
C HIS A 117 6.38 0.04 12.67
N THR A 118 6.31 1.36 12.51
CA THR A 118 7.45 2.07 11.91
C THR A 118 7.61 3.45 12.52
N LYS A 119 8.86 3.77 12.87
CA LYS A 119 9.35 5.14 13.00
C LYS A 119 9.08 5.85 11.68
N THR A 120 8.09 6.73 11.65
CA THR A 120 7.90 7.65 10.54
C THR A 120 9.09 8.62 10.56
N SER A 121 10.01 8.51 9.60
CA SER A 121 11.02 9.55 9.39
C SER A 121 10.35 10.76 8.74
N HIS A 122 9.64 11.53 9.57
CA HIS A 122 9.16 12.85 9.20
C HIS A 122 10.37 13.77 9.01
N LEU A 123 10.79 13.98 7.76
CA LEU A 123 11.30 15.29 7.38
C LEU A 123 10.08 16.19 7.18
N CYS A 124 9.59 16.74 8.30
CA CYS A 124 8.92 18.03 8.49
C CYS A 124 8.10 18.05 9.80
N ALA A 125 8.49 18.98 10.69
CA ALA A 125 7.84 19.58 11.88
C ALA A 125 7.05 18.69 12.86
N GLY A 126 7.48 18.70 14.13
CA GLY A 126 7.13 17.71 15.14
C GLY A 126 5.94 17.98 16.07
N VAL A 127 5.61 16.93 16.83
CA VAL A 127 4.98 16.87 18.17
C VAL A 127 5.19 15.44 18.75
N PRO A 128 5.05 15.22 20.07
CA PRO A 128 5.84 14.25 20.83
C PRO A 128 5.34 12.80 20.84
N SER A 129 6.23 11.94 21.34
CA SER A 129 6.16 10.49 21.47
C SER A 129 5.18 9.97 22.55
N LEU A 130 4.99 8.64 22.48
CA LEU A 130 4.28 7.70 23.35
C LEU A 130 2.76 7.65 23.14
N GLU A 131 2.30 6.54 22.54
CA GLU A 131 1.53 5.53 23.29
C GLU A 131 1.80 4.12 22.73
N LYS A 132 2.13 3.19 23.63
CA LYS A 132 2.11 1.75 23.38
C LYS A 132 0.65 1.31 23.34
N SER A 133 0.02 1.31 22.16
CA SER A 133 -1.31 0.71 22.02
C SER A 133 -1.17 -0.69 21.45
N SER A 134 -1.46 -1.67 22.30
CA SER A 134 -1.65 -3.08 21.98
C SER A 134 -2.37 -3.24 20.65
N ALA A 135 -1.72 -3.90 19.69
CA ALA A 135 -2.28 -4.29 18.41
C ALA A 135 -3.48 -5.22 18.62
N GLN A 136 -4.65 -4.64 18.83
CA GLN A 136 -5.91 -5.34 18.81
C GLN A 136 -6.16 -5.72 17.35
N ARG A 137 -5.79 -6.96 16.99
CA ARG A 137 -6.17 -7.57 15.71
C ARG A 137 -7.67 -7.34 15.54
N ARG A 138 -8.04 -6.47 14.60
CA ARG A 138 -9.41 -6.45 14.09
C ARG A 138 -9.58 -7.80 13.37
N GLU A 139 -10.19 -8.75 14.06
CA GLU A 139 -10.60 -10.02 13.47
C GLU A 139 -11.43 -9.70 12.22
N GLY A 140 -10.97 -10.18 11.05
CA GLY A 140 -11.72 -10.08 9.79
C GLY A 140 -11.06 -9.29 8.65
N VAL A 141 -9.89 -8.66 8.82
CA VAL A 141 -9.20 -7.97 7.71
C VAL A 141 -8.11 -8.87 7.13
N ASN A 142 -8.39 -9.51 5.99
CA ASN A 142 -7.37 -10.22 5.22
C ASN A 142 -6.85 -9.31 4.10
N PRO A 143 -5.55 -8.96 4.09
CA PRO A 143 -4.99 -8.16 3.02
C PRO A 143 -4.99 -9.00 1.74
N VAL A 144 -5.49 -8.43 0.64
CA VAL A 144 -5.53 -9.12 -0.64
C VAL A 144 -4.33 -8.67 -1.46
N LEU A 145 -3.46 -9.62 -1.83
CA LEU A 145 -2.44 -9.38 -2.84
C LEU A 145 -3.08 -9.43 -4.22
N LEU A 146 -3.28 -8.28 -4.85
CA LEU A 146 -3.88 -8.18 -6.18
C LEU A 146 -2.89 -8.56 -7.27
N VAL A 147 -1.63 -8.13 -7.10
CA VAL A 147 -0.56 -8.37 -8.05
C VAL A 147 0.61 -9.03 -7.32
N PRO A 148 0.86 -10.33 -7.57
CA PRO A 148 2.06 -11.01 -7.11
C PRO A 148 3.34 -10.36 -7.68
N LYS A 149 4.50 -10.66 -7.09
CA LYS A 149 5.74 -9.97 -7.49
C LYS A 149 6.03 -10.14 -8.99
N GLN A 150 6.30 -9.02 -9.66
CA GLN A 150 6.75 -8.97 -11.03
C GLN A 150 8.09 -8.23 -11.12
N ILE A 151 9.01 -8.71 -11.96
CA ILE A 151 10.38 -8.19 -12.06
C ILE A 151 10.57 -7.46 -13.38
N PHE A 152 11.09 -6.24 -13.33
CA PHE A 152 11.23 -5.35 -14.49
C PHE A 152 12.67 -4.87 -14.67
N ARG A 153 13.02 -4.71 -15.95
CA ARG A 153 14.21 -4.03 -16.45
C ARG A 153 13.82 -3.19 -17.65
N LEU A 154 14.48 -2.05 -17.85
CA LEU A 154 14.22 -1.17 -18.98
C LEU A 154 15.56 -0.84 -19.65
N LYS A 155 15.62 -1.01 -20.98
CA LYS A 155 16.84 -0.73 -21.75
C LYS A 155 17.20 0.75 -21.60
N GLY A 156 18.45 1.02 -21.24
CA GLY A 156 18.95 2.38 -21.01
C GLY A 156 18.74 2.92 -19.60
N GLU A 157 18.03 2.19 -18.74
CA GLU A 157 17.86 2.53 -17.33
C GLU A 157 18.62 1.55 -16.43
N PRO A 158 19.36 2.01 -15.41
CA PRO A 158 20.13 1.14 -14.55
C PRO A 158 19.26 0.31 -13.61
N GLY A 159 19.71 -0.92 -13.34
CA GLY A 159 19.21 -1.79 -12.28
C GLY A 159 18.01 -2.65 -12.65
N THR A 160 17.41 -3.23 -11.61
CA THR A 160 16.23 -4.09 -11.67
C THR A 160 15.28 -3.67 -10.55
N VAL A 161 13.98 -3.70 -10.81
CA VAL A 161 12.93 -3.46 -9.80
C VAL A 161 11.97 -4.64 -9.76
N THR A 162 11.44 -4.93 -8.57
CA THR A 162 10.38 -5.89 -8.33
C THR A 162 9.20 -5.17 -7.71
N ILE A 163 8.02 -5.31 -8.30
CA ILE A 163 6.77 -4.65 -7.90
C ILE A 163 5.75 -5.71 -7.48
N ALA A 164 5.04 -5.45 -6.38
CA ALA A 164 3.83 -6.18 -6.00
C ALA A 164 2.77 -5.18 -5.53
N VAL A 165 1.48 -5.53 -5.61
CA VAL A 165 0.38 -4.62 -5.24
C VAL A 165 -0.59 -5.34 -4.31
N ALA A 166 -0.87 -4.72 -3.16
CA ALA A 166 -1.86 -5.19 -2.20
C ALA A 166 -2.97 -4.16 -1.99
N GLN A 167 -4.18 -4.66 -1.80
CA GLN A 167 -5.35 -3.85 -1.46
C GLN A 167 -5.51 -3.75 0.05
N VAL A 168 -5.80 -2.54 0.55
CA VAL A 168 -6.41 -2.35 1.87
C VAL A 168 -7.86 -2.77 1.73
N ASP A 169 -8.26 -3.81 2.46
CA ASP A 169 -9.68 -4.12 2.55
C ASP A 169 -10.32 -3.07 3.45
N ILE A 170 -11.31 -2.38 2.90
CA ILE A 170 -12.12 -1.50 3.71
C ILE A 170 -13.54 -2.05 3.67
N LEU A 171 -13.90 -2.65 4.79
CA LEU A 171 -15.29 -2.78 5.19
C LEU A 171 -15.91 -1.38 5.28
N ILE A 172 -16.54 -0.93 4.19
CA ILE A 172 -17.52 0.14 4.28
C ILE A 172 -18.75 -0.53 4.89
N ASN A 173 -18.92 -0.40 6.20
CA ASN A 173 -20.19 -0.69 6.84
C ASN A 173 -21.23 0.29 6.27
N HIS A 174 -21.95 -0.12 5.23
CA HIS A 174 -23.25 0.47 4.92
C HIS A 174 -24.27 -0.08 5.93
N SER A 175 -24.16 0.35 7.18
CA SER A 175 -25.21 0.14 8.18
C SER A 175 -26.29 1.19 7.95
N GLN A 176 -27.32 0.79 7.19
CA GLN A 176 -28.73 1.16 7.33
C GLN A 176 -29.05 2.39 8.22
N GLU A 177 -29.21 3.56 7.60
CA GLU A 177 -30.20 4.56 8.05
C GLU A 177 -31.40 4.53 7.09
N ILE A 178 -32.12 3.40 7.08
CA ILE A 178 -33.53 3.38 6.65
C ILE A 178 -34.28 2.66 7.77
N ILE A 179 -34.35 3.32 8.93
CA ILE A 179 -35.20 2.92 10.04
C ILE A 179 -35.97 4.18 10.48
N ASN A 180 -37.29 4.11 10.31
CA ASN A 180 -38.33 4.87 11.03
C ASN A 180 -38.75 6.28 10.54
N HIS A 181 -39.22 6.42 9.30
CA HIS A 181 -40.15 7.53 8.95
C HIS A 181 -41.40 7.12 8.16
N THR A 182 -41.89 5.89 8.34
CA THR A 182 -43.25 5.51 7.88
C THR A 182 -44.03 4.72 8.93
N ARG A 183 -43.87 5.12 10.19
CA ARG A 183 -44.79 4.79 11.29
C ARG A 183 -45.07 6.08 12.05
N ASN A 184 -45.90 6.97 11.48
CA ASN A 184 -46.79 7.79 12.31
C ASN A 184 -47.99 8.42 11.58
N ASP A 185 -48.06 8.42 10.24
CA ASP A 185 -49.20 9.08 9.55
C ASP A 185 -50.40 8.16 9.25
N ARG A 186 -50.78 7.26 10.17
CA ARG A 186 -52.07 6.55 10.10
C ARG A 186 -52.76 6.34 11.46
N GLN A 187 -52.67 7.31 12.36
CA GLN A 187 -53.68 7.50 13.41
C GLN A 187 -53.98 8.99 13.58
N HIS A 188 -55.27 9.34 13.50
CA HIS A 188 -55.87 10.69 13.43
C HIS A 188 -55.67 11.36 12.05
N ASN A 189 -56.67 11.47 11.18
CA ASN A 189 -58.06 11.88 11.37
C ASN A 189 -58.91 11.42 10.16
#